data_AF-A0AAV5VUB9-F1
#
_entry.id   AF-A0AAV5VUB9-F1
#
_cell.length_a   1.000
_cell.length_b   1.000
_cell.length_c   1.000
_cell.angle_alpha   90.00
_cell.angle_beta   90.00
_cell.angle_gamma   90.00
#
_symmetry.space_group_name_H-M   'P 1'
#
loop_
_entity.id
_entity.type
_entity.pdbx_description
1 polymer ?
#
loop_
_entity_poly.entity_id
_entity_poly.type
_entity_poly.pdbx_seq_one_letter_code
_entity_poly.pdbx_strand_id
1 'polypeptide(L)'
;VVFILVLTALKDALEDMRRRRLDSKVNNTTCHVWDKSANRFRKMKWKHILVGDIVHVSNDDSLPADILLIRTSSDDGNAFVETSNLDGESNLKHKVVPTMFKDYCGEEMDFDESIFQLKLACAPPSKDVNEMRGSMELSGRSESFNPTNTLLRGCRLKNTTFIEGVVIYAGHDTKVMLSSGRAPYKRSHAEIATNRYILGCAAMLAVITAITMGSRAIWVNQYPDHYDLSPPFAIAPPLPAPDWLSSFGCSLVLYQIMIPLALYITVEIIKLGQVFFMQQDVHMYSEEKDESFIARSFSMAEELGQITHLLSDKTGTLTQ
;
A
#
# COMPACT_ATOMS: atom_id res chain seq x y z
N VAL A 1 -19.57 22.92 -2.62
CA VAL A 1 -18.15 22.58 -2.36
C VAL A 1 -17.98 21.74 -1.10
N VAL A 2 -18.41 22.20 0.09
CA VAL A 2 -18.28 21.43 1.36
C VAL A 2 -18.81 20.00 1.24
N PHE A 3 -20.03 19.82 0.71
CA PHE A 3 -20.60 18.49 0.48
C PHE A 3 -19.71 17.57 -0.36
N ILE A 4 -19.12 18.10 -1.44
CA ILE A 4 -18.24 17.35 -2.35
C ILE A 4 -16.98 16.91 -1.61
N LEU A 5 -16.32 17.84 -0.91
CA LEU A 5 -15.11 17.53 -0.15
C LEU A 5 -15.35 16.50 0.94
N VAL A 6 -16.49 16.59 1.64
CA VAL A 6 -16.88 15.61 2.67
C VAL A 6 -17.10 14.24 2.06
N LEU A 7 -17.78 14.15 0.91
CA LEU A 7 -18.04 12.87 0.27
C LEU A 7 -16.76 12.21 -0.27
N THR A 8 -15.87 12.98 -0.91
CA THR A 8 -14.55 12.49 -1.34
C THR A 8 -13.71 12.04 -0.14
N ALA A 9 -13.67 12.83 0.94
CA ALA A 9 -12.94 12.46 2.15
C ALA A 9 -13.50 11.19 2.80
N LEU A 10 -14.82 11.01 2.83
CA LEU A 10 -15.46 9.81 3.35
C LEU A 10 -15.11 8.58 2.51
N LYS A 11 -15.16 8.69 1.18
CA LYS A 11 -14.75 7.63 0.25
C LYS A 11 -13.31 7.20 0.51
N ASP A 12 -12.37 8.15 0.52
CA ASP A 12 -10.95 7.87 0.69
C ASP A 12 -10.66 7.31 2.09
N ALA A 13 -11.37 7.78 3.12
CA ALA A 13 -11.31 7.22 4.45
C ALA A 13 -11.79 5.76 4.49
N LEU A 14 -12.86 5.41 3.77
CA LEU A 14 -13.34 4.03 3.67
C LEU A 14 -12.32 3.11 2.95
N GLU A 15 -11.71 3.58 1.86
CA GLU A 15 -10.64 2.85 1.15
C GLU A 15 -9.44 2.60 2.09
N ASP A 16 -8.98 3.64 2.79
CA ASP A 16 -7.84 3.53 3.71
C ASP A 16 -8.17 2.68 4.94
N MET A 17 -9.39 2.77 5.48
CA MET A 17 -9.85 1.89 6.57
C MET A 17 -9.83 0.41 6.17
N ARG A 18 -10.25 0.07 4.94
CA ARG A 18 -10.17 -1.31 4.43
C ARG A 18 -8.72 -1.78 4.35
N ARG A 19 -7.82 -0.94 3.84
CA ARG A 19 -6.38 -1.23 3.79
C ARG A 19 -5.82 -1.50 5.19
N ARG A 20 -6.09 -0.60 6.16
CA ARG A 20 -5.66 -0.78 7.55
C ARG A 20 -6.18 -2.07 8.18
N ARG A 21 -7.40 -2.50 7.86
CA ARG A 21 -7.95 -3.79 8.35
C ARG A 21 -7.17 -4.98 7.80
N LEU A 22 -6.80 -4.97 6.51
CA LEU A 22 -5.98 -6.02 5.89
C LEU A 22 -4.57 -6.04 6.50
N ASP A 23 -3.94 -4.87 6.64
CA ASP A 23 -2.64 -4.76 7.29
C ASP A 23 -2.69 -5.24 8.74
N SER A 24 -3.77 -4.93 9.47
CA SER A 24 -3.99 -5.41 10.82
C SER A 24 -4.16 -6.94 10.88
N LYS A 25 -4.81 -7.56 9.89
CA LYS A 25 -4.95 -9.02 9.81
C LYS A 25 -3.57 -9.68 9.69
N VAL A 26 -2.71 -9.18 8.81
CA VAL A 26 -1.32 -9.65 8.66
C VAL A 26 -0.51 -9.38 9.92
N ASN A 27 -0.62 -8.20 10.52
CA ASN A 27 0.13 -7.86 11.73
C ASN A 27 -0.29 -8.64 12.99
N ASN A 28 -1.49 -9.25 12.96
CA ASN A 28 -2.01 -10.09 14.03
C ASN A 28 -1.82 -11.59 13.77
N THR A 29 -1.21 -12.01 12.65
CA THR A 29 -0.75 -13.39 12.50
C THR A 29 0.29 -13.69 13.57
N THR A 30 0.43 -14.97 13.90
CA THR A 30 1.22 -15.40 15.05
C THR A 30 2.36 -16.30 14.62
N CYS A 31 3.47 -16.20 15.32
CA CYS A 31 4.63 -17.08 15.21
C CYS A 31 5.08 -17.46 16.64
N HIS A 32 5.80 -18.56 16.78
CA HIS A 32 6.37 -18.95 18.05
C HIS A 32 7.72 -18.24 18.24
N VAL A 33 7.90 -17.55 19.36
CA VAL A 33 9.14 -16.82 19.68
C VAL A 33 9.64 -17.28 21.03
N TRP A 34 10.95 -17.43 21.16
CA TRP A 34 11.58 -17.87 22.39
C TRP A 34 11.41 -16.83 23.50
N ASP A 35 10.87 -17.25 24.65
CA ASP A 35 10.72 -16.42 25.85
C ASP A 35 11.70 -16.88 26.93
N LYS A 36 12.75 -16.08 27.14
CA LYS A 36 13.83 -16.35 28.11
C LYS A 36 13.31 -16.54 29.54
N SER A 37 12.24 -15.84 29.90
CA SER A 37 11.71 -15.88 31.27
C SER A 37 10.95 -17.16 31.57
N ALA A 38 10.30 -17.73 30.55
CA ALA A 38 9.49 -18.93 30.66
C ALA A 38 10.21 -20.19 30.15
N ASN A 39 11.44 -20.04 29.64
CA ASN A 39 12.26 -21.09 29.02
C ASN A 39 11.48 -21.93 28.00
N ARG A 40 10.67 -21.27 27.16
CA ARG A 40 9.83 -21.93 26.16
C ARG A 40 9.48 -21.01 24.99
N PHE A 41 9.13 -21.62 23.87
CA PHE A 41 8.51 -20.90 22.75
C PHE A 41 7.09 -20.47 23.09
N ARG A 42 6.83 -19.16 22.99
CA ARG A 42 5.52 -18.55 23.21
C ARG A 42 4.96 -18.03 21.90
N LYS A 43 3.65 -18.21 21.71
CA LYS A 43 2.92 -17.60 20.60
C LYS A 43 2.93 -16.07 20.73
N MET A 44 3.54 -15.39 19.76
CA MET A 44 3.62 -13.94 19.67
C MET A 44 3.08 -13.46 18.31
N LYS A 45 2.51 -12.26 18.28
CA LYS A 45 2.01 -11.65 17.02
C LYS A 45 3.17 -11.05 16.23
N TRP A 46 3.09 -11.09 14.90
CA TRP A 46 4.15 -10.61 14.01
C TRP A 46 4.57 -9.18 14.28
N LYS A 47 3.63 -8.30 14.63
CA LYS A 47 3.91 -6.89 14.98
C LYS A 47 4.82 -6.68 16.21
N HIS A 48 5.03 -7.72 17.01
CA HIS A 48 5.88 -7.66 18.21
C HIS A 48 7.23 -8.36 18.04
N ILE A 49 7.49 -8.95 16.87
CA ILE A 49 8.77 -9.60 16.55
C ILE A 49 9.82 -8.51 16.30
N LEU A 50 10.94 -8.60 17.01
CA LEU A 50 12.06 -7.67 16.94
C LEU A 50 13.32 -8.36 16.42
N VAL A 51 14.30 -7.55 16.01
CA VAL A 51 15.62 -8.03 15.61
C VAL A 51 16.31 -8.71 16.79
N GLY A 52 16.89 -9.89 16.56
CA GLY A 52 17.51 -10.72 17.60
C GLY A 52 16.57 -11.71 18.28
N ASP A 53 15.26 -11.65 18.03
CA ASP A 53 14.33 -12.66 18.51
C ASP A 53 14.60 -14.01 17.83
N ILE A 54 14.42 -15.09 18.59
CA ILE A 54 14.54 -16.47 18.07
C ILE A 54 13.14 -16.96 17.75
N VAL A 55 12.87 -17.20 16.49
CA VAL A 55 11.57 -17.65 15.99
C VAL A 55 11.60 -19.14 15.70
N HIS A 56 10.52 -19.82 16.03
CA HIS A 56 10.24 -21.20 15.64
C HIS A 56 9.11 -21.20 14.61
N VAL A 57 9.39 -21.75 13.43
CA VAL A 57 8.45 -21.82 12.30
C VAL A 57 8.21 -23.28 11.96
N SER A 58 6.94 -23.68 11.98
CA SER A 58 6.53 -25.05 11.68
C SER A 58 6.36 -25.26 10.17
N ASN A 59 6.26 -26.53 9.75
CA ASN A 59 5.99 -26.87 8.36
C ASN A 59 4.74 -26.14 7.84
N ASP A 60 4.77 -25.73 6.58
CA ASP A 60 3.70 -24.99 5.90
C ASP A 60 3.37 -23.58 6.46
N ASP A 61 4.12 -23.08 7.46
CA ASP A 61 3.99 -21.70 7.92
C ASP A 61 4.83 -20.73 7.08
N SER A 62 4.36 -19.48 7.00
CA SER A 62 5.09 -18.38 6.38
C SER A 62 6.06 -17.72 7.35
N LEU A 63 7.23 -17.35 6.84
CA LEU A 63 8.26 -16.67 7.61
C LEU A 63 7.86 -15.22 7.95
N PRO A 64 7.93 -14.81 9.24
CA PRO A 64 7.49 -13.48 9.68
C PRO A 64 8.43 -12.33 9.31
N ALA A 65 9.72 -12.64 9.18
CA ALA A 65 10.82 -11.69 9.06
C ALA A 65 11.99 -12.35 8.30
N ASP A 66 13.05 -11.59 8.02
CA ASP A 66 14.26 -12.18 7.45
C ASP A 66 15.10 -12.77 8.58
N ILE A 67 15.35 -14.07 8.54
CA ILE A 67 15.97 -14.83 9.63
C ILE A 67 17.23 -15.58 9.19
N LEU A 68 18.19 -15.72 10.11
CA LEU A 68 19.32 -16.63 10.00
C LEU A 68 18.90 -18.01 10.54
N LEU A 69 19.05 -19.05 9.73
CA LEU A 69 18.74 -20.41 10.16
C LEU A 69 19.79 -20.88 11.19
N ILE A 70 19.34 -21.32 12.37
CA ILE A 70 20.21 -21.86 13.43
C ILE A 70 19.95 -23.33 13.70
N ARG A 71 18.69 -23.78 13.57
CA ARG A 71 18.31 -25.17 13.82
C ARG A 71 17.22 -25.60 12.85
N THR A 72 17.23 -26.87 12.52
CA THR A 72 16.21 -27.54 11.71
C THR A 72 15.94 -28.91 12.30
N SER A 73 14.78 -29.47 11.96
CA SER A 73 14.40 -30.82 12.35
C SER A 73 15.25 -31.92 11.69
N SER A 74 15.92 -31.62 10.57
CA SER A 74 16.78 -32.57 9.86
C SER A 74 18.17 -32.64 10.49
N ASP A 75 18.65 -33.84 10.80
CA ASP A 75 19.99 -34.08 11.36
C ASP A 75 21.12 -33.54 10.47
N ASP A 76 20.91 -33.48 9.15
CA ASP A 76 21.89 -32.95 8.18
C ASP A 76 21.98 -31.41 8.17
N GLY A 77 21.11 -30.72 8.93
CA GLY A 77 21.06 -29.26 8.93
C GLY A 77 20.39 -28.67 7.69
N ASN A 78 19.55 -29.44 6.99
CA ASN A 78 18.87 -29.03 5.77
C ASN A 78 17.45 -28.49 6.04
N ALA A 79 17.03 -27.51 5.26
CA ALA A 79 15.67 -27.00 5.21
C ALA A 79 15.27 -26.65 3.77
N PHE A 80 13.98 -26.69 3.47
CA PHE A 80 13.46 -26.34 2.16
C PHE A 80 12.41 -25.24 2.27
N VAL A 81 12.54 -24.22 1.43
CA VAL A 81 11.56 -23.14 1.36
C VAL A 81 11.02 -22.92 -0.02
N GLU A 82 9.74 -22.63 -0.07
CA GLU A 82 9.05 -22.19 -1.27
C GLU A 82 9.14 -20.65 -1.36
N THR A 83 9.64 -20.16 -2.49
CA THR A 83 9.80 -18.73 -2.79
C THR A 83 8.83 -18.22 -3.85
N SER A 84 7.76 -18.96 -4.15
CA SER A 84 6.74 -18.60 -5.15
C SER A 84 6.19 -17.17 -4.95
N ASN A 85 6.07 -16.71 -3.71
CA ASN A 85 5.63 -15.35 -3.37
C ASN A 85 6.65 -14.23 -3.71
N LEU A 86 7.90 -14.57 -4.02
CA LEU A 86 9.00 -13.62 -4.19
C LEU A 86 9.53 -13.56 -5.63
N ASP A 87 9.78 -14.71 -6.22
CA ASP A 87 10.39 -14.85 -7.56
C ASP A 87 9.51 -15.60 -8.54
N GLY A 88 8.34 -16.09 -8.10
CA GLY A 88 7.47 -16.90 -8.95
C GLY A 88 8.10 -18.25 -9.30
N GLU A 89 9.10 -18.74 -8.56
CA GLU A 89 9.63 -20.08 -8.76
C GLU A 89 8.89 -21.07 -7.86
N SER A 90 8.33 -22.14 -8.43
CA SER A 90 7.68 -23.23 -7.68
C SER A 90 8.68 -24.24 -7.09
N ASN A 91 9.96 -24.11 -7.45
CA ASN A 91 11.00 -25.00 -6.95
C ASN A 91 11.35 -24.67 -5.50
N LEU A 92 11.47 -25.72 -4.70
CA LEU A 92 11.94 -25.59 -3.33
C LEU A 92 13.42 -25.19 -3.33
N LYS A 93 13.71 -24.07 -2.67
CA LYS A 93 15.08 -23.62 -2.44
C LYS A 93 15.64 -24.33 -1.23
N HIS A 94 16.75 -25.03 -1.45
CA HIS A 94 17.52 -25.66 -0.40
C HIS A 94 18.24 -24.61 0.45
N LYS A 95 18.14 -24.76 1.77
CA LYS A 95 18.71 -23.89 2.79
C LYS A 95 19.45 -24.75 3.79
N VAL A 96 20.58 -24.24 4.27
CA VAL A 96 21.51 -25.02 5.10
C VAL A 96 21.86 -24.24 6.35
N VAL A 97 21.78 -24.91 7.49
CA VAL A 97 22.25 -24.39 8.78
C VAL A 97 23.77 -24.16 8.70
N PRO A 98 24.28 -23.02 9.18
CA PRO A 98 25.72 -22.78 9.29
C PRO A 98 26.47 -23.91 9.99
N THR A 99 27.74 -24.13 9.62
CA THR A 99 28.51 -25.29 10.08
C THR A 99 28.61 -25.32 11.61
N MET A 100 28.78 -24.14 12.22
CA MET A 100 28.83 -23.97 13.67
C MET A 100 27.58 -24.44 14.44
N PHE A 101 26.43 -24.60 13.78
CA PHE A 101 25.17 -24.99 14.42
C PHE A 101 24.67 -26.39 14.02
N LYS A 102 25.35 -27.08 13.11
CA LYS A 102 24.91 -28.40 12.63
C LYS A 102 24.78 -29.44 13.73
N ASP A 103 25.69 -29.41 14.70
CA ASP A 103 25.69 -30.36 15.83
C ASP A 103 24.47 -30.20 16.76
N TYR A 104 23.72 -29.10 16.64
CA TYR A 104 22.50 -28.83 17.42
C TYR A 104 21.21 -29.11 16.63
N CYS A 105 21.31 -29.67 15.43
CA CYS A 105 20.15 -30.06 14.62
C CYS A 105 19.57 -31.41 15.06
N GLY A 106 18.31 -31.65 14.71
CA GLY A 106 17.56 -32.87 15.05
C GLY A 106 16.35 -32.60 15.95
N GLU A 107 15.34 -33.47 15.83
CA GLU A 107 14.06 -33.32 16.55
C GLU A 107 14.16 -33.61 18.05
N GLU A 108 15.09 -34.48 18.47
CA GLU A 108 15.18 -34.98 19.86
C GLU A 108 15.95 -34.03 20.80
N MET A 109 16.58 -32.99 20.26
CA MET A 109 17.36 -32.03 21.04
C MET A 109 16.46 -30.88 21.52
N ASP A 110 16.40 -30.67 22.83
CA ASP A 110 15.75 -29.50 23.42
C ASP A 110 16.53 -28.22 23.07
N PHE A 111 15.80 -27.13 22.82
CA PHE A 111 16.42 -25.83 22.58
C PHE A 111 17.01 -25.29 23.89
N ASP A 112 18.33 -25.14 23.94
CA ASP A 112 19.03 -24.52 25.07
C ASP A 112 19.66 -23.19 24.64
N GLU A 113 19.10 -22.09 25.15
CA GLU A 113 19.56 -20.73 24.86
C GLU A 113 20.99 -20.47 25.36
N SER A 114 21.43 -21.16 26.42
CA SER A 114 22.74 -20.91 27.04
C SER A 114 23.92 -21.19 26.11
N ILE A 115 23.67 -21.99 25.07
CA ILE A 115 24.62 -22.36 24.03
C ILE A 115 24.80 -21.22 23.01
N PHE A 116 23.82 -20.32 22.86
CA PHE A 116 23.74 -19.33 21.79
C PHE A 116 24.12 -17.91 22.25
N GLN A 117 25.36 -17.72 22.72
CA GLN A 117 25.96 -16.37 22.82
C GLN A 117 26.43 -15.87 21.45
N LEU A 118 25.47 -15.70 20.54
CA LEU A 118 25.71 -15.38 19.15
C LEU A 118 25.77 -13.87 18.92
N LYS A 119 26.87 -13.40 18.34
CA LYS A 119 26.98 -12.03 17.84
C LYS A 119 26.91 -12.02 16.33
N LEU A 120 25.91 -11.33 15.79
CA LEU A 120 25.70 -11.18 14.35
C LEU A 120 26.12 -9.79 13.88
N ALA A 121 26.93 -9.73 12.83
CA ALA A 121 27.27 -8.51 12.12
C ALA A 121 26.83 -8.66 10.66
N CYS A 122 25.89 -7.81 10.23
CA CYS A 122 25.34 -7.82 8.88
C CYS A 122 25.46 -6.42 8.25
N ALA A 123 25.43 -6.37 6.92
CA ALA A 123 25.35 -5.11 6.20
C ALA A 123 24.00 -4.41 6.47
N PRO A 124 23.88 -3.09 6.22
CA PRO A 124 22.58 -2.43 6.17
C PRO A 124 21.64 -3.12 5.17
N PRO A 125 20.32 -3.12 5.42
CA PRO A 125 19.38 -3.85 4.58
C PRO A 125 19.32 -3.26 3.15
N SER A 126 19.48 -4.13 2.15
CA SER A 126 19.46 -3.78 0.72
C SER A 126 18.27 -4.43 0.00
N LYS A 127 17.84 -3.83 -1.12
CA LYS A 127 16.73 -4.34 -1.97
C LYS A 127 17.07 -5.63 -2.69
N ASP A 128 18.35 -5.93 -2.88
CA ASP A 128 18.79 -7.12 -3.59
C ASP A 128 18.54 -8.37 -2.72
N VAL A 129 17.65 -9.23 -3.20
CA VAL A 129 17.25 -10.48 -2.55
C VAL A 129 18.45 -11.45 -2.43
N ASN A 130 19.40 -11.38 -3.36
CA ASN A 130 20.57 -12.25 -3.43
C ASN A 130 21.75 -11.75 -2.58
N GLU A 131 21.69 -10.52 -2.08
CA GLU A 131 22.76 -9.91 -1.30
C GLU A 131 22.45 -10.01 0.19
N MET A 132 22.77 -11.16 0.79
CA MET A 132 22.68 -11.35 2.24
C MET A 132 23.97 -11.96 2.75
N ARG A 133 24.85 -11.10 3.27
CA ARG A 133 26.17 -11.48 3.77
C ARG A 133 26.43 -10.83 5.11
N GLY A 134 27.10 -11.57 5.98
CA GLY A 134 27.56 -11.07 7.27
C GLY A 134 28.48 -12.08 7.95
N SER A 135 28.93 -11.72 9.13
CA SER A 135 29.70 -12.60 10.00
C SER A 135 28.92 -12.90 11.27
N MET A 136 29.15 -14.10 11.79
CA MET A 136 28.59 -14.58 13.04
C MET A 136 29.72 -15.09 13.92
N GLU A 137 29.69 -14.68 15.18
CA GLU A 137 30.71 -15.02 16.17
C GLU A 137 30.05 -15.73 17.35
N LEU A 138 30.54 -16.92 17.68
CA LEU A 138 30.07 -17.74 18.79
C LEU A 138 31.28 -18.28 19.56
N SER A 139 31.39 -17.93 20.84
CA SER A 139 32.43 -18.47 21.75
C SER A 139 33.85 -18.38 21.18
N GLY A 140 34.17 -17.30 20.44
CA GLY A 140 35.48 -17.07 19.82
C GLY A 140 35.68 -17.70 18.44
N ARG A 141 34.71 -18.45 17.90
CA ARG A 141 34.69 -18.93 16.50
C ARG A 141 33.90 -17.95 15.64
N SER A 142 34.47 -17.56 14.50
CA SER A 142 33.83 -16.66 13.53
C SER A 142 33.60 -17.40 12.21
N GLU A 143 32.36 -17.40 11.74
CA GLU A 143 31.94 -17.96 10.44
C GLU A 143 31.19 -16.86 9.66
N SER A 144 31.25 -16.87 8.33
CA SER A 144 30.42 -15.97 7.51
C SER A 144 29.14 -16.68 7.08
N PHE A 145 28.03 -15.95 7.02
CA PHE A 145 26.77 -16.48 6.50
C PHE A 145 26.44 -15.87 5.13
N ASN A 146 25.75 -16.67 4.33
CA ASN A 146 25.37 -16.37 2.95
C ASN A 146 23.84 -16.46 2.75
N PRO A 147 23.31 -16.13 1.56
CA PRO A 147 21.88 -16.29 1.25
C PRO A 147 21.36 -17.71 1.39
N THR A 148 22.22 -18.73 1.34
CA THR A 148 21.88 -20.14 1.57
C THR A 148 21.57 -20.46 3.03
N ASN A 149 22.08 -19.65 3.97
CA ASN A 149 21.86 -19.81 5.40
C ASN A 149 20.70 -18.94 5.92
N THR A 150 20.13 -18.09 5.08
CA THR A 150 19.13 -17.11 5.46
C THR A 150 17.82 -17.34 4.74
N LEU A 151 16.74 -16.94 5.40
CA LEU A 151 15.36 -17.16 4.98
C LEU A 151 14.66 -15.83 4.99
N LEU A 152 13.89 -15.54 3.96
CA LEU A 152 13.27 -14.23 3.78
C LEU A 152 11.82 -14.24 4.23
N ARG A 153 11.33 -13.07 4.64
CA ARG A 153 9.93 -12.86 4.99
C ARG A 153 9.01 -13.30 3.85
N GLY A 154 7.93 -14.01 4.18
CA GLY A 154 6.91 -14.43 3.20
C GLY A 154 7.26 -15.67 2.38
N CYS A 155 8.49 -16.20 2.48
CA CYS A 155 8.76 -17.57 2.08
C CYS A 155 7.95 -18.54 2.95
N ARG A 156 7.61 -19.71 2.40
CA ARG A 156 6.87 -20.75 3.11
C ARG A 156 7.77 -21.94 3.39
N LEU A 157 7.78 -22.44 4.62
CA LEU A 157 8.53 -23.65 4.96
C LEU A 157 7.86 -24.87 4.34
N LYS A 158 8.65 -25.76 3.73
CA LYS A 158 8.18 -27.00 3.10
C LYS A 158 9.12 -28.15 3.44
N ASN A 159 8.60 -29.38 3.43
CA ASN A 159 9.37 -30.61 3.58
C ASN A 159 10.33 -30.64 4.78
N THR A 160 10.03 -29.85 5.82
CA THR A 160 10.84 -29.70 7.04
C THR A 160 9.86 -29.49 8.18
N THR A 161 9.90 -30.29 9.25
CA THR A 161 8.84 -30.26 10.30
C THR A 161 8.88 -28.95 11.07
N PHE A 162 10.07 -28.45 11.38
CA PHE A 162 10.28 -27.11 11.93
C PHE A 162 11.67 -26.56 11.59
N ILE A 163 11.77 -25.25 11.70
CA ILE A 163 13.04 -24.53 11.74
C ILE A 163 13.04 -23.54 12.90
N GLU A 164 14.24 -23.22 13.37
CA GLU A 164 14.46 -22.11 14.28
C GLU A 164 15.52 -21.19 13.72
N GLY A 165 15.31 -19.89 13.91
CA GLY A 165 16.20 -18.88 13.37
C GLY A 165 16.18 -17.58 14.15
N VAL A 166 17.28 -16.84 14.04
CA VAL A 166 17.43 -15.51 14.66
C VAL A 166 16.99 -14.46 13.65
N VAL A 167 16.13 -13.54 14.07
CA VAL A 167 15.67 -12.44 13.22
C VAL A 167 16.82 -11.46 12.94
N ILE A 168 17.17 -11.30 11.66
CA ILE A 168 18.19 -10.33 11.19
C ILE A 168 17.52 -8.98 10.88
N TYR A 169 16.47 -9.00 10.04
CA TYR A 169 15.72 -7.80 9.68
C TYR A 169 14.23 -8.00 9.94
N ALA A 170 13.58 -6.98 10.51
CA ALA A 170 12.17 -7.01 10.87
C ALA A 170 11.39 -5.86 10.23
N GLY A 171 10.09 -6.06 9.99
CA GLY A 171 9.20 -5.01 9.51
C GLY A 171 9.60 -4.44 8.15
N HIS A 172 9.78 -3.11 8.08
CA HIS A 172 10.10 -2.38 6.86
C HIS A 172 11.53 -2.59 6.36
N ASP A 173 12.43 -3.11 7.20
CA ASP A 173 13.82 -3.39 6.83
C ASP A 173 13.99 -4.75 6.15
N THR A 174 12.95 -5.58 6.14
CA THR A 174 12.98 -6.85 5.38
C THR A 174 13.13 -6.59 3.89
N LYS A 175 13.89 -7.45 3.21
CA LYS A 175 14.22 -7.31 1.78
C LYS A 175 12.97 -7.18 0.91
N VAL A 176 11.94 -7.95 1.25
CA VAL A 176 10.64 -7.96 0.56
C VAL A 176 9.90 -6.63 0.68
N MET A 177 9.99 -5.97 1.84
CA MET A 177 9.36 -4.67 2.02
C MET A 177 10.14 -3.56 1.32
N LEU A 178 11.46 -3.67 1.29
CA LEU A 178 12.32 -2.73 0.56
C LEU A 178 12.14 -2.84 -0.95
N SER A 179 11.87 -4.03 -1.48
CA SER A 179 11.56 -4.23 -2.90
C SER A 179 10.14 -3.78 -3.28
N SER A 180 9.16 -3.98 -2.39
CA SER A 180 7.74 -3.64 -2.64
C SER A 180 7.46 -2.14 -2.71
N GLY A 181 8.35 -1.28 -2.19
CA GLY A 181 8.24 0.16 -2.26
C GLY A 181 6.99 0.75 -1.57
N ARG A 182 6.82 2.08 -1.68
CA ARG A 182 5.61 2.74 -1.17
C ARG A 182 4.51 2.64 -2.21
N ALA A 183 3.32 2.24 -1.81
CA ALA A 183 2.17 2.20 -2.70
C ALA A 183 1.89 3.59 -3.30
N PRO A 184 1.93 3.75 -4.64
CA PRO A 184 1.67 5.03 -5.27
C PRO A 184 0.18 5.37 -5.20
N TYR A 185 -0.13 6.67 -5.17
CA TYR A 185 -1.49 7.15 -5.39
C TYR A 185 -1.84 6.99 -6.88
N LYS A 186 -2.89 6.22 -7.18
CA LYS A 186 -3.32 5.95 -8.56
C LYS A 186 -4.37 6.97 -8.98
N ARG A 187 -4.19 7.57 -10.15
CA ARG A 187 -5.14 8.51 -10.79
C ARG A 187 -5.62 7.93 -12.11
N SER A 188 -6.90 8.13 -12.38
CA SER A 188 -7.52 7.70 -13.65
C SER A 188 -7.26 8.72 -14.76
N HIS A 189 -7.21 8.24 -16.00
CA HIS A 189 -7.23 9.06 -17.20
C HIS A 189 -8.49 9.94 -17.26
N ALA A 190 -9.67 9.45 -16.84
CA ALA A 190 -10.86 10.28 -16.84
C ALA A 190 -10.80 11.40 -15.79
N GLU A 191 -10.18 11.18 -14.63
CA GLU A 191 -9.90 12.24 -13.65
C GLU A 191 -8.95 13.30 -14.24
N ILE A 192 -7.87 12.88 -14.91
CA ILE A 192 -6.94 13.79 -15.58
C ILE A 192 -7.65 14.60 -16.68
N ALA A 193 -8.49 13.94 -17.49
CA ALA A 193 -9.27 14.60 -18.55
C ALA A 193 -10.30 15.58 -17.97
N THR A 194 -11.01 15.19 -16.90
CA THR A 194 -11.97 16.05 -16.21
C THR A 194 -11.30 17.32 -15.68
N ASN A 195 -10.12 17.19 -15.06
CA ASN A 195 -9.36 18.35 -14.60
C ASN A 195 -8.97 19.29 -15.75
N ARG A 196 -8.61 18.74 -16.92
CA ARG A 196 -8.33 19.53 -18.12
C ARG A 196 -9.57 20.29 -18.62
N TYR A 197 -10.74 19.65 -18.62
CA TYR A 197 -11.99 20.32 -18.99
C TYR A 197 -12.38 21.42 -18.00
N ILE A 198 -12.17 21.21 -16.69
CA ILE A 198 -12.41 22.24 -15.67
C ILE A 198 -11.53 23.48 -15.94
N LEU A 199 -10.25 23.29 -16.26
CA LEU A 199 -9.37 24.41 -16.65
C LEU A 199 -9.87 25.13 -17.92
N GLY A 200 -10.39 24.39 -18.90
CA GLY A 200 -11.03 24.96 -20.09
C GLY A 200 -12.27 25.80 -19.75
N CYS A 201 -13.15 25.29 -18.89
CA CYS A 201 -14.33 26.02 -18.41
C CYS A 201 -13.94 27.28 -17.63
N ALA A 202 -12.90 27.21 -16.79
CA ALA A 202 -12.38 28.37 -16.06
C ALA A 202 -11.81 29.45 -17.00
N ALA A 203 -11.11 29.06 -18.06
CA ALA A 203 -10.64 29.99 -19.08
C ALA A 203 -11.81 30.64 -19.84
N MET A 204 -12.83 29.86 -20.20
CA MET A 204 -14.04 30.38 -20.86
C MET A 204 -14.81 31.36 -19.96
N LEU A 205 -14.92 31.05 -18.66
CA LEU A 205 -15.50 31.95 -17.66
C LEU A 205 -14.72 33.28 -17.61
N ALA A 206 -13.38 33.23 -17.56
CA ALA A 206 -12.55 34.43 -17.56
C ALA A 206 -12.80 35.30 -18.81
N VAL A 207 -12.90 34.68 -20.00
CA VAL A 207 -13.20 35.39 -21.26
C VAL A 207 -14.58 36.05 -21.22
N ILE A 208 -15.62 35.33 -20.81
CA ILE A 208 -16.99 35.87 -20.77
C ILE A 208 -17.08 37.01 -19.75
N THR A 209 -16.48 36.86 -18.57
CA THR A 209 -16.44 37.93 -17.57
C THR A 209 -15.72 39.18 -18.09
N ALA A 210 -14.62 39.03 -18.84
CA ALA A 210 -13.93 40.15 -19.46
C ALA A 210 -14.80 40.87 -20.51
N ILE A 211 -15.55 40.11 -21.31
CA ILE A 211 -16.49 40.67 -22.31
C ILE A 211 -17.64 41.42 -21.61
N THR A 212 -18.24 40.85 -20.57
CA THR A 212 -19.33 41.48 -19.80
C THR A 212 -18.85 42.74 -19.08
N MET A 213 -17.64 42.72 -18.52
CA MET A 213 -17.03 43.92 -17.93
C MET A 213 -16.72 44.99 -18.98
N GLY A 214 -16.15 44.61 -20.12
CA GLY A 214 -15.83 45.52 -21.22
C GLY A 214 -17.08 46.17 -21.80
N SER A 215 -18.13 45.39 -22.08
CA SER A 215 -19.41 45.90 -22.57
C SER A 215 -20.09 46.83 -21.56
N ARG A 216 -20.06 46.50 -20.26
CA ARG A 216 -20.53 47.42 -19.21
C ARG A 216 -19.74 48.73 -19.21
N ALA A 217 -18.40 48.66 -19.24
CA ALA A 217 -17.56 49.86 -19.23
C ALA A 217 -17.85 50.76 -20.45
N ILE A 218 -18.02 50.18 -21.63
CA ILE A 218 -18.40 50.91 -22.85
C ILE A 218 -19.79 51.55 -22.69
N TRP A 219 -20.78 50.80 -22.18
CA TRP A 219 -22.14 51.29 -21.98
C TRP A 219 -22.20 52.47 -21.01
N VAL A 220 -21.52 52.36 -19.86
CA VAL A 220 -21.47 53.42 -18.84
C VAL A 220 -20.82 54.69 -19.40
N ASN A 221 -19.76 54.57 -20.21
CA ASN A 221 -19.13 55.72 -20.85
C ASN A 221 -20.01 56.37 -21.93
N GLN A 222 -20.85 55.60 -22.64
CA GLN A 222 -21.72 56.12 -23.69
C GLN A 222 -23.00 56.77 -23.17
N TYR A 223 -23.53 56.31 -22.04
CA TYR A 223 -24.79 56.78 -21.47
C TYR A 223 -24.63 57.22 -19.99
N PRO A 224 -23.87 58.28 -19.71
CA PRO A 224 -23.61 58.73 -18.34
C PRO A 224 -24.89 59.17 -17.60
N ASP A 225 -25.86 59.78 -18.32
CA ASP A 225 -27.11 60.29 -17.74
C ASP A 225 -28.14 59.18 -17.39
N HIS A 226 -27.86 57.93 -17.74
CA HIS A 226 -28.69 56.76 -17.40
C HIS A 226 -28.08 55.89 -16.31
N TYR A 227 -26.97 56.31 -15.70
CA TYR A 227 -26.30 55.58 -14.63
C TYR A 227 -26.78 55.97 -13.22
N ASP A 228 -27.88 56.71 -13.09
CA ASP A 228 -28.62 56.86 -11.83
C ASP A 228 -29.48 55.62 -11.55
N LEU A 229 -28.87 54.44 -11.51
CA LEU A 229 -29.49 53.24 -10.94
C LEU A 229 -28.99 53.07 -9.50
N SER A 230 -29.53 53.91 -8.61
CA SER A 230 -29.78 53.41 -7.26
C SER A 230 -30.65 52.16 -7.43
N PRO A 231 -30.23 50.98 -6.93
CA PRO A 231 -31.02 49.77 -7.10
C PRO A 231 -32.42 50.05 -6.56
N PRO A 232 -33.52 49.75 -7.30
CA PRO A 232 -34.88 50.06 -6.85
C PRO A 232 -35.25 49.40 -5.51
N PHE A 233 -34.42 48.47 -5.02
CA PHE A 233 -34.57 47.74 -3.76
C PHE A 233 -33.27 47.69 -2.92
N ALA A 234 -32.44 48.75 -2.92
CA ALA A 234 -31.26 48.81 -2.05
C ALA A 234 -31.67 48.99 -0.56
N ILE A 235 -31.60 47.91 0.22
CA ILE A 235 -31.91 47.91 1.66
C ILE A 235 -30.78 48.55 2.49
N ALA A 236 -29.58 48.67 1.91
CA ALA A 236 -28.40 49.27 2.54
C ALA A 236 -27.52 49.98 1.48
N PRO A 237 -26.74 51.00 1.86
CA PRO A 237 -25.75 51.59 0.96
C PRO A 237 -24.76 50.52 0.49
N PRO A 238 -24.34 50.52 -0.79
CA PRO A 238 -23.38 49.56 -1.29
C PRO A 238 -22.07 49.64 -0.49
N LEU A 239 -21.46 48.49 -0.24
CA LEU A 239 -20.11 48.40 0.34
C LEU A 239 -19.16 49.34 -0.46
N PRO A 240 -18.24 50.06 0.20
CA PRO A 240 -17.27 50.91 -0.47
C PRO A 240 -16.24 50.04 -1.20
N ALA A 241 -16.61 49.53 -2.36
CA ALA A 241 -15.78 48.75 -3.26
C ALA A 241 -15.67 49.49 -4.60
N PRO A 242 -14.51 49.45 -5.28
CA PRO A 242 -14.40 49.98 -6.62
C PRO A 242 -15.44 49.37 -7.57
N ASP A 243 -16.04 50.18 -8.45
CA ASP A 243 -17.11 49.75 -9.36
C ASP A 243 -16.71 48.59 -10.28
N TRP A 244 -15.44 48.51 -10.67
CA TRP A 244 -14.93 47.40 -11.46
C TRP A 244 -14.93 46.08 -10.67
N LEU A 245 -14.70 46.15 -9.36
CA LEU A 245 -14.64 44.98 -8.48
C LEU A 245 -16.04 44.44 -8.18
N SER A 246 -17.02 45.32 -7.96
CA SER A 246 -18.42 44.94 -7.79
C SER A 246 -18.99 44.34 -9.08
N SER A 247 -18.64 44.93 -10.24
CA SER A 247 -19.03 44.42 -11.56
C SER A 247 -18.39 43.07 -11.89
N PHE A 248 -17.10 42.89 -11.55
CA PHE A 248 -16.40 41.62 -11.68
C PHE A 248 -17.03 40.53 -10.79
N GLY A 249 -17.27 40.83 -9.52
CA GLY A 249 -17.89 39.91 -8.57
C GLY A 249 -19.28 39.48 -9.00
N CYS A 250 -20.13 40.42 -9.46
CA CYS A 250 -21.45 40.12 -9.97
C CYS A 250 -21.39 39.24 -11.23
N SER A 251 -20.48 39.54 -12.17
CA SER A 251 -20.30 38.76 -13.40
C SER A 251 -19.82 37.34 -13.09
N LEU A 252 -18.89 37.17 -12.15
CA LEU A 252 -18.43 35.85 -11.71
C LEU A 252 -19.55 35.02 -11.10
N VAL A 253 -20.35 35.60 -10.19
CA VAL A 253 -21.48 34.90 -9.55
C VAL A 253 -22.54 34.52 -10.58
N LEU A 254 -22.80 35.39 -11.56
CA LEU A 254 -23.79 35.12 -12.61
C LEU A 254 -23.36 33.97 -13.53
N TYR A 255 -22.07 33.87 -13.85
CA TYR A 255 -21.54 32.83 -14.74
C TYR A 255 -20.91 31.62 -14.00
N GLN A 256 -20.97 31.55 -12.67
CA GLN A 256 -20.32 30.49 -11.89
C GLN A 256 -20.80 29.07 -12.26
N ILE A 257 -22.02 28.94 -12.80
CA ILE A 257 -22.60 27.67 -13.25
C ILE A 257 -21.84 27.02 -14.42
N MET A 258 -20.99 27.79 -15.12
CA MET A 258 -20.13 27.27 -16.19
C MET A 258 -19.08 26.27 -15.68
N ILE A 259 -18.70 26.32 -14.41
CA ILE A 259 -17.85 25.29 -13.80
C ILE A 259 -18.78 24.22 -13.23
N PRO A 260 -18.91 23.04 -13.89
CA PRO A 260 -19.90 22.05 -13.50
C PRO A 260 -19.41 21.29 -12.26
N LEU A 261 -19.57 21.87 -11.07
CA LEU A 261 -19.21 21.21 -9.81
C LEU A 261 -19.97 19.88 -9.62
N ALA A 262 -21.17 19.77 -10.21
CA ALA A 262 -21.97 18.55 -10.22
C ALA A 262 -21.35 17.42 -11.07
N LEU A 263 -20.55 17.74 -12.09
CA LEU A 263 -19.89 16.72 -12.93
C LEU A 263 -18.93 15.88 -12.10
N TYR A 264 -18.11 16.54 -11.26
CA TYR A 264 -17.11 15.86 -10.44
C TYR A 264 -17.74 14.84 -9.49
N ILE A 265 -18.81 15.23 -8.78
CA ILE A 265 -19.49 14.31 -7.86
C ILE A 265 -20.24 13.19 -8.60
N THR A 266 -20.79 13.48 -9.78
CA THR A 266 -21.51 12.48 -10.58
C THR A 266 -20.56 11.37 -11.03
N VAL A 267 -19.35 11.73 -11.50
CA VAL A 267 -18.31 10.77 -11.87
C VAL A 267 -17.90 9.91 -10.67
N GLU A 268 -17.71 10.50 -9.48
CA GLU A 268 -17.37 9.74 -8.26
C GLU A 268 -18.47 8.75 -7.86
N ILE A 269 -19.74 9.16 -7.91
CA ILE A 269 -20.88 8.27 -7.61
C ILE A 269 -20.96 7.12 -8.62
N ILE A 270 -20.76 7.40 -9.91
CA ILE A 270 -20.75 6.38 -10.96
C ILE A 270 -19.65 5.35 -10.69
N LYS A 271 -18.44 5.79 -10.32
CA LYS A 271 -17.32 4.89 -9.98
C LYS A 271 -17.64 3.99 -8.80
N LEU A 272 -18.25 4.54 -7.75
CA LEU A 272 -18.68 3.77 -6.59
C LEU A 272 -19.76 2.74 -6.95
N GLY A 273 -20.72 3.13 -7.80
CA GLY A 273 -21.74 2.23 -8.34
C GLY A 273 -21.12 1.08 -9.14
N GLN A 274 -20.18 1.37 -10.04
CA GLN A 274 -19.46 0.37 -10.84
C GLN A 274 -18.73 -0.62 -9.94
N VAL A 275 -17.99 -0.14 -8.94
CA VAL A 275 -17.31 -1.02 -7.98
C VAL A 275 -18.30 -1.88 -7.20
N PHE A 276 -19.40 -1.29 -6.74
CA PHE A 276 -20.44 -2.03 -6.03
C PHE A 276 -20.99 -3.18 -6.88
N PHE A 277 -21.32 -2.94 -8.15
CA PHE A 277 -21.78 -3.99 -9.05
C PHE A 277 -20.72 -5.07 -9.29
N MET A 278 -19.45 -4.71 -9.48
CA MET A 278 -18.36 -5.70 -9.63
C MET A 278 -18.19 -6.57 -8.37
N GLN A 279 -18.36 -6.01 -7.17
CA GLN A 279 -18.25 -6.78 -5.93
C GLN A 279 -19.43 -7.71 -5.66
N GLN A 280 -20.58 -7.48 -6.28
CA GLN A 280 -21.79 -8.32 -6.16
C GLN A 280 -21.90 -9.36 -7.29
N ASP A 281 -20.95 -9.37 -8.22
CA ASP A 281 -20.99 -10.28 -9.36
C ASP A 281 -20.65 -11.72 -8.95
N VAL A 282 -21.63 -12.61 -9.14
CA VAL A 282 -21.50 -14.05 -8.85
C VAL A 282 -20.51 -14.72 -9.80
N HIS A 283 -20.33 -14.20 -11.02
CA HIS A 283 -19.35 -14.76 -11.96
C HIS A 283 -17.90 -14.47 -11.57
N MET A 284 -17.66 -13.51 -10.67
CA MET A 284 -16.34 -13.21 -10.12
C MET A 284 -16.12 -13.84 -8.73
N TYR A 285 -16.90 -14.87 -8.39
CA TYR A 285 -16.74 -15.67 -7.17
C TYR A 285 -16.04 -17.00 -7.48
N SER A 286 -15.07 -17.38 -6.65
CA SER A 286 -14.34 -18.64 -6.76
C SER A 286 -14.81 -19.62 -5.68
N GLU A 287 -15.42 -20.73 -6.11
CA GLU A 287 -15.89 -21.79 -5.20
C GLU A 287 -14.73 -22.53 -4.54
N GLU A 288 -13.63 -22.77 -5.26
CA GLU A 288 -12.44 -23.47 -4.73
C GLU A 288 -11.78 -22.75 -3.56
N LYS A 289 -11.76 -21.41 -3.61
CA LYS A 289 -11.12 -20.55 -2.58
C LYS A 289 -12.12 -19.97 -1.58
N ASP A 290 -13.42 -20.12 -1.82
CA ASP A 290 -14.49 -19.45 -1.06
C ASP A 290 -14.26 -17.92 -0.97
N GLU A 291 -13.84 -17.32 -2.08
CA GLU A 291 -13.47 -15.90 -2.16
C GLU A 291 -14.19 -15.20 -3.33
N SER A 292 -14.76 -14.03 -3.05
CA SER A 292 -15.35 -13.14 -4.05
C SER A 292 -14.38 -12.07 -4.54
N PHE A 293 -14.68 -11.42 -5.65
CA PHE A 293 -13.96 -10.23 -6.09
C PHE A 293 -13.97 -9.12 -5.03
N ILE A 294 -12.79 -8.61 -4.70
CA ILE A 294 -12.61 -7.51 -3.75
C ILE A 294 -11.87 -6.37 -4.43
N ALA A 295 -12.59 -5.28 -4.68
CA ALA A 295 -11.99 -4.02 -5.13
C ALA A 295 -11.18 -3.39 -3.98
N ARG A 296 -9.86 -3.28 -4.19
CA ARG A 296 -8.94 -2.62 -3.24
C ARG A 296 -8.89 -1.10 -3.42
N SER A 297 -9.27 -0.59 -4.59
CA SER A 297 -9.31 0.85 -4.88
C SER A 297 -10.59 1.20 -5.60
N PHE A 298 -11.18 2.35 -5.25
CA PHE A 298 -12.48 2.79 -5.78
C PHE A 298 -12.38 3.77 -6.95
N SER A 299 -11.17 4.25 -7.27
CA SER A 299 -10.97 5.27 -8.29
C SER A 299 -10.69 4.72 -9.70
N MET A 300 -10.38 3.42 -9.82
CA MET A 300 -9.79 2.80 -11.02
C MET A 300 -10.74 1.95 -11.86
N ALA A 301 -12.03 1.90 -11.55
CA ALA A 301 -12.97 0.99 -12.22
C ALA A 301 -13.01 1.16 -13.75
N GLU A 302 -13.00 2.40 -14.24
CA GLU A 302 -13.04 2.73 -15.67
C GLU A 302 -11.76 2.40 -16.44
N GLU A 303 -10.61 2.32 -15.74
CA GLU A 303 -9.32 1.98 -16.34
C GLU A 303 -9.28 0.53 -16.82
N LEU A 304 -10.10 -0.34 -16.22
CA LEU A 304 -10.17 -1.75 -16.59
C LEU A 304 -10.59 -1.93 -18.06
N GLY A 305 -11.37 -1.00 -18.62
CA GLY A 305 -11.76 -1.00 -20.02
C GLY A 305 -10.72 -0.42 -20.98
N GLN A 306 -9.63 0.17 -20.48
CA GLN A 306 -8.60 0.85 -21.26
C GLN A 306 -7.25 0.12 -21.25
N ILE A 307 -7.20 -1.10 -20.72
CA ILE A 307 -5.99 -1.91 -20.64
C ILE A 307 -5.53 -2.29 -22.06
N THR A 308 -4.31 -1.87 -22.42
CA THR A 308 -3.69 -2.19 -23.73
C THR A 308 -2.70 -3.35 -23.64
N HIS A 309 -2.05 -3.50 -22.48
CA HIS A 309 -1.03 -4.52 -22.25
C HIS A 309 -1.35 -5.25 -20.96
N LEU A 310 -1.39 -6.58 -21.02
CA LEU A 310 -1.56 -7.44 -19.85
C LEU A 310 -0.22 -8.12 -19.57
N LEU A 311 0.38 -7.78 -18.44
CA LEU A 311 1.57 -8.46 -17.93
C LEU A 311 1.07 -9.54 -16.96
N SER A 312 1.18 -10.81 -17.37
CA SER A 312 0.83 -11.94 -16.53
C SER A 312 2.09 -12.56 -15.97
N ASP A 313 2.09 -12.83 -14.67
CA ASP A 313 3.04 -13.77 -14.10
C ASP A 313 2.68 -15.20 -14.56
N LYS A 314 3.68 -16.07 -14.67
CA LYS A 314 3.47 -17.48 -15.01
C LYS A 314 2.99 -18.24 -13.78
N THR A 315 3.72 -18.14 -12.69
CA THR A 315 3.54 -19.01 -11.52
C THR A 315 2.48 -18.43 -10.58
N GLY A 316 1.56 -19.26 -10.11
CA GLY A 316 0.44 -18.84 -9.25
C GLY A 316 -0.66 -18.03 -9.95
N THR A 317 -0.45 -17.66 -11.22
CA THR A 317 -1.45 -16.97 -12.05
C THR A 317 -1.88 -17.82 -13.26
N LEU A 318 -0.96 -18.18 -14.16
CA LEU A 318 -1.28 -19.03 -15.32
C LEU A 318 -1.22 -20.52 -14.98
N THR A 319 -0.34 -20.90 -14.05
CA THR A 319 -0.17 -22.26 -13.57
C THR A 319 -0.50 -22.35 -12.09
N GLN A 320 -1.27 -23.37 -11.71
CA GLN A 320 -1.54 -23.73 -10.32
C GLN A 320 -0.36 -24.47 -9.69
#